data_AF-A0A965M869-F1
#
_entry.id   AF-A0A965M869-F1
#
_cell.length_a   1.000
_cell.length_b   1.000
_cell.length_c   1.000
_cell.angle_alpha   90.00
_cell.angle_beta   90.00
_cell.angle_gamma   90.00
#
_symmetry.space_group_name_H-M   'P 1'
#
loop_
_entity.id
_entity.type
_entity.pdbx_description
1 polymer ?
#
loop_
_entity_poly.entity_id
_entity_poly.type
_entity_poly.pdbx_seq_one_letter_code
_entity_poly.pdbx_strand_id
1 'polypeptide(L)'
;MADVALLWHFHQPSYVDAATGEVAMSWVRLHTVRGYADMAEMARRHPGVKLNFNLTPVLVQQIEELAEGRVKDRWAELGLKR
;
A
#
# COMPACT_ATOMS: atom_id res chain seq x y z
N MET A 1 8.69 34.78 -5.20
CA MET A 1 7.73 33.75 -4.77
C MET A 1 8.28 32.40 -5.20
N ALA A 2 8.22 31.36 -4.37
CA ALA A 2 8.77 30.05 -4.71
C ALA A 2 7.62 29.08 -5.00
N ASP A 3 7.79 28.28 -6.06
CA ASP A 3 6.90 27.17 -6.35
C ASP A 3 7.33 25.92 -5.56
N VAL A 4 6.34 25.19 -5.03
CA VAL A 4 6.56 23.95 -4.27
C VAL A 4 5.89 22.80 -5.02
N ALA A 5 6.64 21.73 -5.24
CA ALA A 5 6.13 20.47 -5.77
C ALA A 5 6.19 19.40 -4.68
N LEU A 6 5.03 18.84 -4.32
CA LEU A 6 4.94 17.72 -3.40
C LEU A 6 4.83 16.42 -4.20
N LEU A 7 5.78 15.51 -3.98
CA LEU A 7 5.84 14.19 -4.62
C LEU A 7 5.91 13.11 -3.52
N TRP A 8 4.89 12.25 -3.50
CA TRP A 8 4.83 11.10 -2.61
C TRP A 8 5.16 9.84 -3.39
N HIS A 9 6.29 9.22 -3.05
CA HIS A 9 6.70 7.95 -3.65
C HIS A 9 6.38 6.79 -2.70
N PHE A 10 5.50 5.89 -3.15
CA PHE A 10 5.11 4.69 -2.41
C PHE A 10 5.73 3.46 -3.07
N HIS A 11 6.55 2.76 -2.30
CA HIS A 11 7.24 1.55 -2.72
C HIS A 11 7.20 0.52 -1.60
N GLN A 12 6.89 -0.72 -1.97
CA GLN A 12 7.27 -1.92 -1.25
C GLN A 12 7.93 -2.90 -2.24
N PRO A 13 8.96 -3.67 -1.87
CA PRO A 13 9.41 -4.80 -2.70
C PRO A 13 8.33 -5.88 -2.76
N SER A 14 8.52 -6.91 -3.60
CA SER A 14 7.66 -8.09 -3.55
C SER A 14 7.89 -8.84 -2.25
N TYR A 15 6.81 -9.07 -1.50
CA TYR A 15 6.77 -9.94 -0.33
C TYR A 15 6.03 -11.24 -0.60
N VAL A 16 5.49 -11.44 -1.80
CA VAL A 16 4.85 -12.70 -2.17
C VAL A 16 5.92 -13.71 -2.52
N ASP A 17 5.98 -14.80 -1.77
CA ASP A 17 6.85 -15.93 -2.09
C ASP A 17 6.29 -16.65 -3.32
N ALA A 18 7.08 -16.69 -4.40
CA ALA A 18 6.63 -17.22 -5.69
C ALA A 18 6.41 -18.75 -5.69
N ALA A 19 7.00 -19.49 -4.74
CA ALA A 19 6.86 -20.93 -4.65
C ALA A 19 5.60 -21.34 -3.86
N THR A 20 5.23 -20.54 -2.86
CA THR A 20 4.15 -20.87 -1.91
C THR A 20 2.90 -20.00 -2.08
N GLY A 21 3.01 -18.84 -2.71
CA GLY A 21 1.93 -17.84 -2.80
C GLY A 21 1.62 -17.18 -1.45
N GLU A 22 2.45 -17.38 -0.42
CA GLU A 22 2.29 -16.76 0.89
C GLU A 22 2.98 -15.40 0.96
N VAL A 23 2.38 -14.48 1.70
CA VAL A 23 2.94 -13.15 1.96
C VAL A 23 3.97 -13.24 3.09
N ALA A 24 5.24 -13.12 2.75
CA ALA A 24 6.38 -13.22 3.67
C ALA A 24 6.36 -12.16 4.78
N MET A 25 5.89 -10.95 4.47
CA MET A 25 5.76 -9.84 5.43
C MET A 25 4.49 -9.02 5.21
N SER A 26 3.82 -8.64 6.28
CA SER A 26 2.53 -7.91 6.25
C SER A 26 2.63 -6.44 5.82
N TRP A 27 3.79 -5.99 5.34
CA TRP A 27 4.04 -4.56 5.12
C TRP A 27 3.12 -3.93 4.10
N VAL A 28 2.82 -4.63 3.00
CA VAL A 28 1.88 -4.10 1.99
C VAL A 28 0.50 -3.90 2.61
N ARG A 29 -0.01 -4.87 3.38
CA ARG A 29 -1.30 -4.72 4.07
C ARG A 29 -1.26 -3.55 5.07
N LEU A 30 -0.27 -3.55 5.96
CA LEU A 30 -0.19 -2.57 7.03
C LEU A 30 -0.02 -1.14 6.51
N HIS A 31 0.84 -0.92 5.51
CA HIS A 31 1.07 0.41 4.93
C HIS A 31 -0.08 0.85 4.02
N THR A 32 -0.82 -0.09 3.43
CA THR A 32 -2.03 0.24 2.66
C THR A 32 -3.14 0.74 3.59
N VAL A 33 -3.43 0.00 4.67
CA VAL A 33 -4.49 0.36 5.62
C VAL A 33 -4.11 1.58 6.48
N ARG A 34 -2.81 1.80 6.71
CA ARG A 34 -2.28 2.97 7.44
C ARG A 34 -1.10 3.56 6.68
N GLY A 35 -1.15 4.85 6.38
CA GLY A 35 -0.16 5.53 5.55
C GLY A 35 -0.70 5.83 4.16
N TYR A 36 -0.81 4.84 3.27
CA TYR A 36 -1.24 5.11 1.88
C TYR A 36 -2.70 5.58 1.82
N ALA A 37 -3.62 4.89 2.51
CA ALA A 37 -5.02 5.31 2.60
C ALA A 37 -5.17 6.69 3.28
N ASP A 38 -4.37 6.96 4.32
CA ASP A 38 -4.38 8.25 5.02
C ASP A 38 -3.99 9.40 4.08
N MET A 39 -3.00 9.19 3.21
CA MET A 39 -2.56 10.18 2.24
C MET A 39 -3.58 10.42 1.13
N ALA A 40 -4.27 9.38 0.67
CA ALA A 40 -5.40 9.52 -0.27
C ALA A 40 -6.55 10.31 0.36
N GLU A 41 -6.88 10.02 1.62
CA GLU A 41 -7.88 10.78 2.38
C GLU A 41 -7.44 12.24 2.61
N MET A 42 -6.14 12.51 2.78
CA MET A 42 -5.64 13.87 2.89
C MET A 42 -5.78 14.66 1.59
N ALA A 43 -5.51 14.02 0.44
CA ALA A 43 -5.75 14.64 -0.86
C ALA A 43 -7.24 14.99 -1.05
N ARG A 44 -8.15 14.08 -0.63
CA ARG A 44 -9.60 14.31 -0.69
C ARG A 44 -10.05 15.48 0.20
N ARG A 45 -9.47 15.62 1.40
CA ARG A 45 -9.79 16.70 2.35
C ARG A 45 -9.26 18.08 1.92
N HIS A 46 -8.23 18.14 1.08
CA HIS A 46 -7.61 19.40 0.64
C HIS A 46 -7.49 19.49 -0.90
N PRO A 47 -8.61 19.61 -1.62
CA PRO A 47 -8.63 19.59 -3.09
C PRO A 47 -7.86 20.75 -3.75
N GLY A 48 -7.55 21.82 -3.00
CA GLY A 48 -6.75 22.95 -3.48
C GLY A 48 -5.23 22.72 -3.45
N VAL A 49 -4.75 21.66 -2.80
CA VAL A 49 -3.31 21.36 -2.71
C VAL A 49 -2.88 20.49 -3.89
N LYS A 50 -1.83 20.90 -4.60
CA LYS A 50 -1.25 20.12 -5.70
C LYS A 50 -0.35 19.01 -5.15
N LEU A 51 -0.80 17.75 -5.29
CA LEU A 51 -0.09 16.56 -4.81
C LEU A 51 0.15 15.61 -5.99
N ASN A 52 1.35 15.02 -6.04
CA ASN A 52 1.67 13.96 -6.98
C ASN A 52 1.96 12.67 -6.22
N PHE A 53 1.35 11.57 -6.68
CA PHE A 53 1.57 10.24 -6.12
C PHE A 53 2.23 9.37 -7.18
N ASN A 54 3.35 8.75 -6.81
CA ASN A 54 3.99 7.72 -7.60
C ASN A 54 3.92 6.39 -6.83
N LEU A 55 3.20 5.42 -7.37
CA LEU A 55 3.10 4.08 -6.81
C LEU A 55 3.88 3.13 -7.72
N THR A 56 4.80 2.35 -7.16
CA THR A 56 5.51 1.34 -7.95
C THR A 56 4.57 0.24 -8.45
N PRO A 57 4.75 -0.31 -9.67
CA PRO A 57 3.84 -1.34 -10.20
C PRO A 57 3.73 -2.58 -9.29
N VAL A 58 4.85 -3.03 -8.72
CA VAL A 58 4.89 -4.18 -7.81
C VAL A 58 4.14 -3.93 -6.50
N LEU A 59 4.05 -2.68 -6.04
CA LEU A 59 3.23 -2.33 -4.88
C LEU A 59 1.75 -2.45 -5.24
N VAL A 60 1.33 -1.87 -6.37
CA VAL A 60 -0.08 -1.91 -6.81
C VAL A 60 -0.55 -3.35 -6.99
N GLN A 61 0.24 -4.18 -7.68
CA GLN A 61 -0.05 -5.59 -7.86
C GLN A 61 -0.31 -6.32 -6.53
N GLN A 62 0.57 -6.15 -5.55
CA GLN A 62 0.44 -6.82 -4.25
C GLN A 62 -0.77 -6.32 -3.44
N ILE A 63 -1.13 -5.03 -3.56
CA ILE A 63 -2.35 -4.49 -2.94
C ILE A 63 -3.57 -5.17 -3.54
N GLU A 64 -3.65 -5.29 -4.87
CA GLU A 64 -4.75 -5.95 -5.56
C GLU A 64 -4.81 -7.45 -5.23
N GLU A 65 -3.67 -8.15 -5.23
CA GLU A 65 -3.59 -9.57 -4.88
C GLU A 65 -4.08 -9.84 -3.45
N LEU A 66 -3.72 -8.97 -2.50
CA LEU A 66 -4.22 -9.04 -1.12
C LEU A 66 -5.72 -8.73 -1.05
N ALA A 67 -6.18 -7.68 -1.72
CA ALA A 67 -7.58 -7.24 -1.68
C ALA A 67 -8.54 -8.28 -2.29
N GLU A 68 -8.09 -8.99 -3.32
CA GLU A 68 -8.86 -10.04 -4.00
C GLU A 68 -8.65 -11.44 -3.40
N GLY A 69 -7.78 -11.58 -2.39
CA GLY A 69 -7.48 -12.87 -1.78
C GLY A 69 -6.74 -13.85 -2.71
N ARG A 70 -6.00 -13.34 -3.71
CA ARG A 70 -5.19 -14.16 -4.64
C ARG A 70 -3.91 -14.69 -4.01
N VAL A 71 -3.48 -14.12 -2.89
CA VAL A 71 -2.32 -14.54 -2.10
C VAL A 71 -2.73 -14.84 -0.67
N LYS A 72 -2.01 -15.76 -0.02
CA LYS A 72 -2.31 -16.14 1.35
C LYS A 72 -1.60 -15.22 2.34
N ASP A 73 -2.41 -14.47 3.09
CA ASP A 73 -1.91 -13.55 4.11
C ASP A 73 -1.97 -14.18 5.51
N ARG A 74 -0.97 -15.01 5.81
CA ARG A 74 -0.84 -15.69 7.10
C ARG A 74 -0.76 -14.70 8.28
N TRP A 75 -0.20 -13.51 8.07
CA TRP A 75 -0.13 -12.48 9.09
C TRP A 75 -1.50 -11.90 9.42
N ALA A 76 -2.41 -11.82 8.44
CA ALA A 76 -3.78 -11.41 8.70
C ALA A 76 -4.52 -12.47 9.52
N GLU A 77 -4.39 -13.75 9.13
CA GLU A 77 -5.00 -14.89 9.83
C GLU A 77 -4.57 -14.96 11.31
N LEU A 78 -3.27 -14.82 11.58
CA LEU A 78 -2.73 -14.84 12.94
C LEU A 78 -3.13 -13.62 13.77
N GLY A 79 -3.43 -12.49 13.13
CA GLY A 79 -3.83 -11.24 13.77
C GLY A 79 -5.29 -11.21 14.22
N LEU A 80 -6.11 -12.16 13.76
CA LEU A 80 -7.49 -12.30 14.20
C LEU A 80 -7.49 -12.88 15.63
N LYS A 81 -7.86 -12.06 16.63
CA LYS A 81 -8.19 -12.57 17.97
C LYS A 81 -9.38 -13.51 17.83
N ARG A 82 -9.17 -14.78 18.13
CA ARG A 82 -10.25 -15.76 18.31
C ARG A 82 -10.93 -15.56 19.66
#